data_AF-A0A1J5SB74-F1
#
_entry.id   AF-A0A1J5SB74-F1
#
_cell.length_a   1.000
_cell.length_b   1.000
_cell.length_c   1.000
_cell.angle_alpha   90.00
_cell.angle_beta   90.00
_cell.angle_gamma   90.00
#
_symmetry.space_group_name_H-M   'P 1'
#
loop_
_entity.id
_entity.type
_entity.pdbx_description
1 polymer ?
#
loop_
_entity_poly.entity_id
_entity_poly.type
_entity_poly.pdbx_seq_one_letter_code
_entity_poly.pdbx_strand_id
1 'polypeptide(L)'
;MFLWEVLKQTVGNSTQKKVLDLCAAPGGKSTLLASYFTDGLIVSNEVIKSRAAILTENMIKWGADNVVVTNNDPKDFQRLENYFDVIVIDAPCSGSGLFRKDPNAINEWREENVKLCSLRQQRIVADVLPALKQNGILIYSTCSYSKQEDEDVLDWIVEELRVSSCRLQVNPDWNIVEVESDKHKAFGYRFYPDKIKGEGFFIAAFKKINGEEEMYQLEQNLFFPNKQELEQLQNFISLPLEYKVFTQNDALRAIKEVWVTSLKNLAKHLYIKKAGVELGTIKGKDFIPSHELAVSLLPLQNLSAIELQKEDALQYLKRKDFVADAPKGWTLVKHFGLPLGWIKVLPNRINNYYPQEWRILKD
;
A
#
# COMPACT_ATOMS: atom_id res chain seq x y z
N MET A 1 7.62 -12.92 2.44
CA MET A 1 8.72 -12.01 2.03
C MET A 1 9.52 -11.64 3.27
N PHE A 2 10.85 -11.55 3.18
CA PHE A 2 11.72 -11.33 4.34
C PHE A 2 11.47 -10.01 5.08
N LEU A 3 10.87 -9.00 4.41
CA LEU A 3 10.40 -7.77 5.06
C LEU A 3 9.54 -8.02 6.30
N TRP A 4 8.69 -9.06 6.29
CA TRP A 4 7.88 -9.42 7.48
C TRP A 4 8.76 -9.77 8.68
N GLU A 5 9.88 -10.45 8.43
CA GLU A 5 10.84 -10.81 9.48
C GLU A 5 11.61 -9.59 9.99
N VAL A 6 11.99 -8.68 9.08
CA VAL A 6 12.58 -7.39 9.46
C VAL A 6 11.64 -6.61 10.39
N LEU A 7 10.35 -6.52 10.03
CA LEU A 7 9.36 -5.79 10.83
C LEU A 7 9.17 -6.41 12.22
N LYS A 8 9.09 -7.74 12.32
CA LYS A 8 8.99 -8.45 13.60
C LYS A 8 10.13 -8.13 14.56
N GLN A 9 11.36 -8.08 14.03
CA GLN A 9 12.54 -7.88 14.84
C GLN A 9 12.79 -6.41 15.20
N THR A 10 12.31 -5.47 14.40
CA THR A 10 12.66 -4.04 14.53
C THR A 10 11.54 -3.16 15.10
N VAL A 11 10.27 -3.49 14.87
CA VAL A 11 9.13 -2.60 15.20
C VAL A 11 8.44 -3.01 16.52
N GLY A 12 8.68 -4.23 17.01
CA GLY A 12 8.07 -4.76 18.23
C GLY A 12 6.60 -5.18 18.03
N ASN A 13 5.85 -5.27 19.14
CA ASN A 13 4.50 -5.88 19.16
C ASN A 13 3.35 -4.91 18.81
N SER A 14 3.59 -3.60 18.77
CA SER A 14 2.53 -2.63 18.49
C SER A 14 2.31 -2.48 16.98
N THR A 15 1.09 -2.77 16.53
CA THR A 15 0.66 -2.66 15.13
C THR A 15 0.05 -1.30 14.79
N GLN A 16 -0.29 -0.47 15.79
CA GLN A 16 -0.83 0.88 15.59
C GLN A 16 0.31 1.87 15.28
N LYS A 17 0.79 1.84 14.04
CA LYS A 17 1.95 2.62 13.57
C LYS A 17 1.60 3.41 12.30
N LYS A 18 2.22 4.58 12.13
CA LYS A 18 2.21 5.33 10.86
C LYS A 18 3.35 4.80 10.00
N VAL A 19 3.05 4.21 8.85
CA VAL A 19 4.02 3.49 8.01
C VAL A 19 4.00 4.03 6.59
N LEU A 20 5.16 4.31 6.03
CA LEU A 20 5.32 4.76 4.65
C LEU A 20 5.96 3.66 3.80
N ASP A 21 5.31 3.28 2.71
CA ASP A 21 5.92 2.60 1.57
C ASP A 21 6.18 3.64 0.49
N LEU A 22 7.43 4.09 0.34
CA LEU A 22 7.76 5.28 -0.43
C LEU A 22 7.75 5.06 -1.96
N CYS A 23 8.08 3.84 -2.39
CA CYS A 23 8.22 3.42 -3.78
C CYS A 23 7.32 2.20 -4.02
N ALA A 24 6.02 2.40 -3.82
CA ALA A 24 5.08 1.33 -3.52
C ALA A 24 4.63 0.52 -4.74
N ALA A 25 4.59 1.08 -5.95
CA ALA A 25 3.98 0.36 -7.07
C ALA A 25 4.83 -0.85 -7.51
N PRO A 26 4.21 -2.01 -7.84
CA PRO A 26 2.77 -2.19 -8.04
C PRO A 26 1.94 -2.45 -6.77
N GLY A 27 2.55 -2.54 -5.58
CA GLY A 27 1.83 -2.64 -4.30
C GLY A 27 2.13 -3.90 -3.48
N GLY A 28 3.05 -4.77 -3.92
CA GLY A 28 3.31 -6.05 -3.23
C GLY A 28 3.90 -5.89 -1.83
N LYS A 29 4.66 -4.82 -1.56
CA LYS A 29 5.12 -4.48 -0.20
C LYS A 29 4.03 -3.79 0.59
N SER A 30 3.27 -2.90 -0.05
CA SER A 30 2.14 -2.19 0.55
C SER A 30 1.05 -3.14 1.07
N THR A 31 0.71 -4.20 0.31
CA THR A 31 -0.23 -5.24 0.75
C THR A 31 0.28 -5.97 1.99
N LEU A 32 1.56 -6.32 2.02
CA LEU A 32 2.20 -6.94 3.18
C LEU A 32 2.15 -6.02 4.40
N LEU A 33 2.49 -4.74 4.23
CA LEU A 33 2.47 -3.75 5.30
C LEU A 33 1.04 -3.54 5.83
N ALA A 34 0.04 -3.45 4.95
CA ALA A 34 -1.37 -3.34 5.34
C ALA A 34 -1.83 -4.56 6.16
N SER A 35 -1.38 -5.76 5.80
CA SER A 35 -1.66 -6.99 6.54
C SER A 35 -0.86 -7.12 7.84
N TYR A 36 0.32 -6.51 7.95
CA TYR A 36 1.13 -6.53 9.17
C TYR A 36 0.62 -5.52 10.20
N PHE A 37 0.31 -4.30 9.76
CA PHE A 37 -0.12 -3.20 10.61
C PHE A 37 -1.65 -3.00 10.54
N THR A 38 -2.42 -4.03 10.90
CA THR A 38 -3.90 -4.04 10.80
C THR A 38 -4.58 -2.86 11.51
N ASP A 39 -3.95 -2.34 12.57
CA ASP A 39 -4.42 -1.18 13.33
C ASP A 39 -3.65 0.10 13.04
N GLY A 40 -2.65 0.03 12.15
CA GLY A 40 -1.82 1.14 11.71
C GLY A 40 -2.46 2.00 10.62
N LEU A 41 -1.65 2.92 10.07
CA LEU A 41 -1.96 3.70 8.89
C LEU A 41 -0.83 3.52 7.87
N ILE A 42 -1.15 2.96 6.71
CA ILE A 42 -0.20 2.76 5.62
C ILE A 42 -0.34 3.90 4.61
N VAL A 43 0.73 4.64 4.39
CA VAL A 43 0.84 5.59 3.27
C VAL A 43 1.66 4.92 2.18
N SER A 44 1.04 4.64 1.03
CA SER A 44 1.67 4.02 -0.13
C SER A 44 1.88 5.05 -1.23
N ASN A 45 3.13 5.43 -1.47
CA ASN A 45 3.49 6.46 -2.42
C ASN A 45 4.08 5.87 -3.71
N GLU A 46 3.68 6.43 -4.85
CA GLU A 46 4.35 6.17 -6.12
C GLU A 46 4.49 7.48 -6.88
N VAL A 47 5.71 7.83 -7.30
CA VAL A 47 5.98 9.11 -7.98
C VAL A 47 5.47 9.12 -9.43
N ILE A 48 5.48 7.97 -10.11
CA ILE A 48 5.05 7.84 -11.50
C ILE A 48 3.52 7.67 -11.56
N LYS A 49 2.83 8.69 -12.06
CA LYS A 49 1.36 8.77 -12.12
C LYS A 49 0.68 7.52 -12.71
N SER A 50 1.22 6.93 -13.78
CA SER A 50 0.66 5.73 -14.40
C SER A 50 0.78 4.49 -13.50
N ARG A 51 1.91 4.34 -12.79
CA ARG A 51 2.12 3.26 -11.82
C ARG A 51 1.32 3.46 -10.53
N ALA A 52 1.05 4.71 -10.14
CA ALA A 52 0.20 5.03 -8.99
C ALA A 52 -1.25 4.57 -9.21
N ALA A 53 -1.74 4.56 -10.46
CA ALA A 53 -3.03 3.97 -10.79
C ALA A 53 -3.03 2.44 -10.57
N ILE A 54 -1.96 1.75 -10.99
CA ILE A 54 -1.79 0.30 -10.77
C ILE A 54 -1.75 -0.01 -9.26
N LEU A 55 -1.00 0.78 -8.49
CA LEU A 55 -0.94 0.68 -7.04
C LEU A 55 -2.33 0.85 -6.42
N THR A 56 -3.07 1.89 -6.83
CA THR A 56 -4.42 2.17 -6.33
C THR A 56 -5.35 0.99 -6.59
N GLU A 57 -5.33 0.43 -7.80
CA GLU A 57 -6.11 -0.76 -8.16
C GLU A 57 -5.75 -1.98 -7.30
N ASN A 58 -4.46 -2.27 -7.11
CA ASN A 58 -4.04 -3.40 -6.27
C ASN A 58 -4.43 -3.20 -4.80
N MET A 59 -4.42 -1.96 -4.30
CA MET A 59 -4.88 -1.65 -2.94
C MET A 59 -6.39 -1.83 -2.78
N ILE A 60 -7.17 -1.45 -3.80
CA ILE A 60 -8.61 -1.73 -3.82
C ILE A 60 -8.86 -3.24 -3.79
N LYS A 61 -8.18 -4.00 -4.65
CA LYS A 61 -8.33 -5.47 -4.72
C LYS A 61 -7.89 -6.18 -3.45
N TRP A 62 -6.94 -5.62 -2.70
CA TRP A 62 -6.50 -6.15 -1.42
C TRP A 62 -7.52 -5.89 -0.30
N GLY A 63 -8.34 -4.83 -0.44
CA GLY A 63 -9.47 -4.56 0.43
C GLY A 63 -9.13 -3.92 1.78
N ALA A 64 -7.87 -3.57 2.04
CA ALA A 64 -7.45 -2.99 3.30
C ALA A 64 -8.03 -1.58 3.53
N ASP A 65 -8.47 -1.31 4.76
CA ASP A 65 -9.17 -0.09 5.17
C ASP A 65 -8.26 0.97 5.82
N ASN A 66 -7.01 0.60 6.04
CA ASN A 66 -5.97 1.39 6.69
C ASN A 66 -4.95 2.00 5.72
N VAL A 67 -5.29 2.12 4.42
CA VAL A 67 -4.37 2.57 3.37
C VAL A 67 -4.72 3.95 2.83
N VAL A 68 -3.70 4.79 2.64
CA VAL A 68 -3.73 6.05 1.89
C VAL A 68 -2.73 5.95 0.74
N VAL A 69 -3.19 6.10 -0.49
CA VAL A 69 -2.34 6.11 -1.69
C VAL A 69 -2.03 7.55 -2.08
N THR A 70 -0.75 7.84 -2.27
CA THR A 70 -0.23 9.17 -2.59
C THR A 70 0.60 9.12 -3.88
N ASN A 71 0.72 10.27 -4.55
CA ASN A 71 1.53 10.40 -5.78
C ASN A 71 2.38 11.65 -5.71
N ASN A 72 3.53 11.55 -5.04
CA ASN A 72 4.42 12.66 -4.72
C ASN A 72 5.90 12.27 -4.88
N ASP A 73 6.78 13.27 -5.01
CA ASP A 73 8.21 13.06 -4.95
C ASP A 73 8.65 12.87 -3.48
N PRO A 74 9.68 12.07 -3.17
CA PRO A 74 10.18 11.90 -1.81
C PRO A 74 10.41 13.21 -1.03
N LYS A 75 10.85 14.28 -1.70
CA LYS A 75 11.07 15.58 -1.05
C LYS A 75 9.80 16.20 -0.44
N ASP A 76 8.63 15.87 -0.98
CA ASP A 76 7.36 16.45 -0.51
C ASP A 76 7.02 15.95 0.91
N PHE A 77 7.58 14.80 1.31
CA PHE A 77 7.45 14.24 2.65
C PHE A 77 8.28 14.96 3.70
N GLN A 78 9.26 15.79 3.33
CA GLN A 78 10.05 16.58 4.29
C GLN A 78 9.17 17.46 5.18
N ARG A 79 8.02 17.90 4.65
CA ARG A 79 7.04 18.72 5.39
C ARG A 79 6.31 17.95 6.50
N LEU A 80 6.43 16.63 6.51
CA LEU A 80 5.87 15.72 7.51
C LEU A 80 6.97 15.30 8.49
N GLU A 81 7.70 16.26 9.06
CA GLU A 81 8.81 15.98 9.97
C GLU A 81 8.39 15.09 11.13
N ASN A 82 9.21 14.08 11.44
CA ASN A 82 9.01 13.13 12.54
C ASN A 82 7.60 12.49 12.55
N TYR A 83 7.04 12.16 11.38
CA TYR A 83 5.67 11.66 11.23
C TYR A 83 5.56 10.14 11.24
N PHE A 84 6.45 9.44 10.54
CA PHE A 84 6.36 8.00 10.34
C PHE A 84 7.14 7.24 11.40
N ASP A 85 6.55 6.16 11.91
CA ASP A 85 7.23 5.20 12.77
C ASP A 85 8.13 4.27 11.96
N VAL A 86 7.72 3.95 10.73
CA VAL A 86 8.44 3.05 9.82
C VAL A 86 8.39 3.63 8.40
N ILE A 87 9.53 3.64 7.72
CA ILE A 87 9.63 3.97 6.29
C ILE A 87 10.29 2.80 5.57
N VAL A 88 9.63 2.28 4.54
CA VAL A 88 10.13 1.25 3.63
C VAL A 88 10.45 1.89 2.29
N ILE A 89 11.67 1.68 1.82
CA ILE A 89 12.17 2.15 0.53
C ILE A 89 12.63 0.93 -0.27
N ASP A 90 11.76 0.50 -1.19
CA ASP A 90 12.12 -0.41 -2.28
C ASP A 90 12.65 0.43 -3.44
N ALA A 91 13.93 0.72 -3.40
CA ALA A 91 14.49 1.78 -4.20
C ALA A 91 14.57 1.37 -5.68
N PRO A 92 14.29 2.30 -6.62
CA PRO A 92 14.60 2.09 -8.03
C PRO A 92 16.09 1.74 -8.19
N CYS A 93 16.37 0.63 -8.84
CA CYS A 93 17.71 0.08 -8.99
C CYS A 93 17.94 -0.41 -10.42
N SER A 94 19.16 -0.85 -10.73
CA SER A 94 19.55 -1.38 -12.03
C SER A 94 18.86 -2.69 -12.39
N GLY A 95 18.16 -3.32 -11.45
CA GLY A 95 17.29 -4.48 -11.70
C GLY A 95 18.04 -5.76 -12.06
N SER A 96 19.32 -5.89 -11.71
CA SER A 96 20.11 -7.10 -12.02
C SER A 96 19.54 -8.37 -11.37
N GLY A 97 18.80 -8.25 -10.27
CA GLY A 97 18.03 -9.34 -9.65
C GLY A 97 16.82 -9.80 -10.47
N LEU A 98 16.42 -9.06 -11.51
CA LEU A 98 15.28 -9.40 -12.38
C LEU A 98 15.69 -10.17 -13.65
N PHE A 99 16.98 -10.35 -13.94
CA PHE A 99 17.47 -10.97 -15.18
C PHE A 99 16.86 -12.33 -15.51
N ARG A 100 16.55 -13.14 -14.49
CA ARG A 100 15.93 -14.46 -14.69
C ARG A 100 14.45 -14.36 -15.10
N LYS A 101 13.75 -13.32 -14.64
CA LYS A 101 12.32 -13.10 -14.89
C LYS A 101 12.06 -12.25 -16.14
N ASP A 102 12.93 -11.28 -16.41
CA ASP A 102 12.82 -10.34 -17.52
C ASP A 102 14.13 -10.26 -18.33
N PRO A 103 14.22 -10.98 -19.46
CA PRO A 103 15.39 -10.92 -20.32
C PRO A 103 15.70 -9.52 -20.87
N ASN A 104 14.73 -8.61 -20.95
CA ASN A 104 14.97 -7.25 -21.41
C ASN A 104 15.82 -6.44 -20.43
N ALA A 105 15.71 -6.73 -19.12
CA ALA A 105 16.51 -6.08 -18.09
C ALA A 105 18.02 -6.26 -18.32
N ILE A 106 18.43 -7.39 -18.91
CA ILE A 106 19.83 -7.66 -19.28
C ILE A 106 20.31 -6.65 -20.35
N ASN A 107 19.46 -6.36 -21.33
CA ASN A 107 19.80 -5.46 -22.43
C ASN A 107 19.87 -3.99 -21.99
N GLU A 108 19.11 -3.61 -20.96
CA GLU A 108 19.07 -2.26 -20.38
C GLU A 108 20.18 -2.01 -19.35
N TRP A 109 20.76 -3.08 -18.79
CA TRP A 109 21.75 -2.96 -17.73
C TRP A 109 23.10 -2.44 -18.24
N ARG A 110 23.64 -1.41 -17.57
CA ARG A 110 24.97 -0.81 -17.85
C ARG A 110 25.58 -0.32 -16.54
N GLU A 111 26.91 -0.26 -16.44
CA GLU A 111 27.59 0.25 -15.24
C GLU A 111 27.25 1.72 -14.94
N GLU A 112 27.01 2.53 -15.98
CA GLU A 112 26.55 3.91 -15.83
C GLU A 112 25.17 3.98 -15.16
N ASN A 113 24.28 3.05 -15.50
CA ASN A 113 22.94 2.97 -14.89
C ASN A 113 23.03 2.60 -13.41
N VAL A 114 23.94 1.69 -13.03
CA VAL A 114 24.23 1.36 -11.62
C VAL A 114 24.63 2.61 -10.83
N LYS A 115 25.54 3.43 -11.37
CA LYS A 115 25.97 4.68 -10.73
C LYS A 115 24.83 5.69 -10.59
N LEU A 116 24.03 5.86 -11.64
CA LEU A 116 22.86 6.76 -11.61
C LEU A 116 21.81 6.30 -10.59
N CYS A 117 21.55 4.99 -10.51
CA CYS A 117 20.65 4.40 -9.53
C CYS A 117 21.16 4.60 -8.10
N SER A 118 22.44 4.35 -7.83
CA SER A 118 23.07 4.60 -6.53
C SER A 118 22.89 6.04 -6.05
N LEU A 119 23.22 7.03 -6.90
CA LEU A 119 23.02 8.45 -6.56
C LEU A 119 21.54 8.79 -6.32
N ARG A 120 20.64 8.23 -7.14
CA ARG A 120 19.20 8.42 -6.94
C ARG A 120 18.71 7.79 -5.63
N GLN A 121 19.21 6.62 -5.26
CA GLN A 121 18.88 5.93 -4.01
C GLN A 121 19.27 6.80 -2.80
N GLN A 122 20.49 7.32 -2.80
CA GLN A 122 20.97 8.25 -1.76
C GLN A 122 20.05 9.46 -1.64
N ARG A 123 19.72 10.12 -2.77
CA ARG A 123 18.78 11.26 -2.80
C ARG A 123 17.42 10.91 -2.19
N ILE A 124 16.82 9.79 -2.60
CA ILE A 124 15.51 9.34 -2.12
C ILE A 124 15.53 9.15 -0.59
N VAL A 125 16.59 8.53 -0.06
CA VAL A 125 16.71 8.27 1.38
C VAL A 125 16.91 9.60 2.14
N ALA A 126 17.80 10.48 1.67
CA ALA A 126 18.00 11.81 2.26
C ALA A 126 16.71 12.63 2.27
N ASP A 127 15.97 12.62 1.16
CA ASP A 127 14.75 13.40 1.00
C ASP A 127 13.66 12.99 2.00
N VAL A 128 13.52 11.70 2.31
CA VAL A 128 12.41 11.21 3.15
C VAL A 128 12.76 11.08 4.63
N LEU A 129 14.04 10.95 5.00
CA LEU A 129 14.47 10.71 6.38
C LEU A 129 13.98 11.76 7.41
N PRO A 130 13.85 13.06 7.09
CA PRO A 130 13.25 14.03 8.00
C PRO A 130 11.85 13.60 8.48
N ALA A 131 11.10 12.87 7.65
CA ALA A 131 9.78 12.38 7.99
C ALA A 131 9.76 11.18 8.93
N LEU A 132 10.90 10.52 9.16
CA LEU A 132 11.01 9.40 10.10
C LEU A 132 11.13 9.94 11.53
N LYS A 133 10.38 9.36 12.48
CA LYS A 133 10.47 9.69 13.90
C LYS A 133 11.83 9.36 14.50
N GLN A 134 12.19 10.02 15.60
CA GLN A 134 13.23 9.49 16.48
C GLN A 134 12.90 8.04 16.87
N ASN A 135 13.90 7.17 16.89
CA ASN A 135 13.74 5.73 17.10
C ASN A 135 12.91 4.99 16.05
N GLY A 136 12.43 5.67 15.00
CA GLY A 136 11.74 5.07 13.88
C GLY A 136 12.67 4.19 13.05
N ILE A 137 12.08 3.25 12.31
CA ILE A 137 12.80 2.27 11.50
C ILE A 137 12.77 2.68 10.03
N LEU A 138 13.94 2.77 9.42
CA LEU A 138 14.13 2.86 7.98
C LEU A 138 14.49 1.47 7.46
N ILE A 139 13.75 0.97 6.47
CA ILE A 139 14.05 -0.27 5.77
C ILE A 139 14.40 0.08 4.33
N TYR A 140 15.61 -0.25 3.92
CA TYR A 140 16.11 -0.06 2.56
C TYR A 140 16.17 -1.41 1.85
N SER A 141 15.73 -1.47 0.60
CA SER A 141 15.82 -2.68 -0.21
C SER A 141 15.96 -2.39 -1.69
N THR A 142 16.55 -3.34 -2.41
CA THR A 142 16.72 -3.30 -3.88
C THR A 142 16.48 -4.69 -4.47
N CYS A 143 16.31 -4.75 -5.79
CA CYS A 143 16.46 -5.98 -6.58
C CYS A 143 17.73 -5.92 -7.44
N SER A 144 18.84 -5.46 -6.85
CA SER A 144 20.16 -5.42 -7.49
C SER A 144 21.15 -6.36 -6.79
N TYR A 145 22.20 -6.73 -7.52
CA TYR A 145 23.38 -7.38 -6.99
C TYR A 145 24.56 -6.43 -6.82
N SER A 146 24.50 -5.23 -7.39
CA SER A 146 25.60 -4.27 -7.42
C SER A 146 25.91 -3.75 -6.02
N LYS A 147 27.17 -3.84 -5.61
CA LYS A 147 27.64 -3.29 -4.32
C LYS A 147 27.35 -1.79 -4.19
N GLN A 148 27.48 -1.05 -5.30
CA GLN A 148 27.24 0.38 -5.38
C GLN A 148 25.81 0.79 -5.04
N GLU A 149 24.84 -0.10 -5.23
CA GLU A 149 23.42 0.16 -4.94
C GLU A 149 23.00 -0.40 -3.58
N ASP A 150 23.85 -1.20 -2.95
CA ASP A 150 23.54 -1.96 -1.74
C ASP A 150 24.46 -1.51 -0.60
N GLU A 151 25.62 -2.16 -0.40
CA GLU A 151 26.53 -1.90 0.73
C GLU A 151 27.10 -0.48 0.70
N ASP A 152 27.44 0.06 -0.47
CA ASP A 152 27.98 1.42 -0.57
C ASP A 152 26.91 2.46 -0.19
N VAL A 153 25.63 2.19 -0.50
CA VAL A 153 24.51 3.00 -0.03
C VAL A 153 24.32 2.85 1.48
N LEU A 154 24.50 1.65 2.04
CA LEU A 154 24.41 1.48 3.50
C LEU A 154 25.50 2.31 4.21
N ASP A 155 26.73 2.29 3.70
CA ASP A 155 27.82 3.11 4.24
C ASP A 155 27.47 4.59 4.20
N TRP A 156 26.97 5.07 3.07
CA TRP A 156 26.53 6.45 2.90
C TRP A 156 25.38 6.82 3.85
N ILE A 157 24.40 5.92 4.03
CA ILE A 157 23.28 6.13 4.96
C ILE A 157 23.81 6.31 6.40
N VAL A 158 24.71 5.46 6.86
CA VAL A 158 25.25 5.59 8.22
C VAL A 158 26.12 6.84 8.38
N GLU A 159 26.93 7.15 7.37
CA GLU A 159 27.84 8.30 7.35
C GLU A 159 27.07 9.63 7.42
N GLU A 160 26.06 9.80 6.56
CA GLU A 160 25.39 11.09 6.36
C GLU A 160 24.15 11.29 7.23
N LEU A 161 23.45 10.21 7.61
CA LEU A 161 22.04 10.32 8.04
C LEU A 161 21.79 10.08 9.53
N ARG A 162 22.83 10.00 10.37
CA ARG A 162 22.70 9.83 11.84
C ARG A 162 21.75 8.69 12.24
N VAL A 163 21.85 7.58 11.53
CA VAL A 163 21.12 6.34 11.82
C VAL A 163 22.09 5.26 12.30
N SER A 164 21.59 4.29 13.06
CA SER A 164 22.34 3.07 13.41
C SER A 164 21.82 1.87 12.63
N SER A 165 22.73 1.03 12.14
CA SER A 165 22.37 -0.22 11.48
C SER A 165 21.75 -1.21 12.47
N CYS A 166 20.66 -1.88 12.06
CA CYS A 166 20.02 -2.94 12.83
C CYS A 166 20.49 -4.29 12.30
N ARG A 167 21.21 -5.05 13.14
CA ARG A 167 21.50 -6.45 12.85
C ARG A 167 20.26 -7.30 13.10
N LEU A 168 19.88 -8.10 12.11
CA LEU A 168 18.77 -9.04 12.16
C LEU A 168 19.28 -10.45 12.49
N GLN A 169 18.45 -11.22 13.15
CA GLN A 169 18.66 -12.65 13.35
C GLN A 169 18.11 -13.40 12.12
N VAL A 170 18.96 -14.22 11.52
CA VAL A 170 18.62 -15.00 10.32
C VAL A 170 18.80 -16.47 10.63
N ASN A 171 17.80 -17.29 10.31
CA ASN A 171 17.95 -18.73 10.41
C ASN A 171 19.02 -19.21 9.40
N PRO A 172 20.09 -19.90 9.84
CA PRO A 172 21.12 -20.44 8.94
C PRO A 172 20.57 -21.29 7.79
N ASP A 173 19.46 -22.01 8.01
CA ASP A 173 18.84 -22.88 7.01
C ASP A 173 18.14 -22.10 5.88
N TRP A 174 17.98 -20.78 6.01
CA TRP A 174 17.37 -19.95 4.96
C TRP A 174 18.33 -19.62 3.82
N ASN A 175 19.63 -19.90 3.97
CA ASN A 175 20.68 -19.59 2.98
C ASN A 175 20.72 -18.12 2.56
N ILE A 176 20.27 -17.21 3.43
CA ILE A 176 20.37 -15.76 3.26
C ILE A 176 21.79 -15.35 3.65
N VAL A 177 22.42 -14.52 2.84
CA VAL A 177 23.79 -14.08 3.05
C VAL A 177 23.79 -12.74 3.79
N GLU A 178 24.20 -12.76 5.06
CA GLU A 178 24.51 -11.53 5.80
C GLU A 178 25.82 -10.93 5.25
N VAL A 179 25.80 -9.63 5.01
CA VAL A 179 26.94 -8.84 4.54
C VAL A 179 27.11 -7.60 5.42
N GLU A 180 28.32 -7.06 5.43
CA GLU A 180 28.63 -5.80 6.09
C GLU A 180 29.17 -4.80 5.05
N SER A 181 28.79 -3.54 5.18
CA SER A 181 29.40 -2.46 4.41
C SER A 181 30.88 -2.27 4.79
N ASP A 182 31.68 -1.70 3.90
CA ASP A 182 33.13 -1.69 4.06
C ASP A 182 33.58 -0.80 5.22
N LYS A 183 33.04 0.43 5.30
CA LYS A 183 33.50 1.47 6.22
C LYS A 183 32.84 1.38 7.59
N HIS A 184 31.51 1.37 7.64
CA HIS A 184 30.73 1.49 8.87
C HIS A 184 30.19 0.15 9.39
N LYS A 185 30.49 -0.95 8.69
CA LYS A 185 30.02 -2.31 9.04
C LYS A 185 28.50 -2.38 9.21
N ALA A 186 27.77 -1.66 8.35
CA ALA A 186 26.32 -1.70 8.33
C ALA A 186 25.86 -3.05 7.78
N PHE A 187 24.92 -3.69 8.48
CA PHE A 187 24.40 -5.01 8.13
C PHE A 187 23.41 -4.94 6.97
N GLY A 188 23.60 -5.82 5.99
CA GLY A 188 22.68 -6.06 4.90
C GLY A 188 22.46 -7.55 4.66
N TYR A 189 21.40 -7.89 3.93
CA TYR A 189 20.99 -9.28 3.70
C TYR A 189 20.71 -9.52 2.23
N ARG A 190 21.49 -10.42 1.62
CA ARG A 190 21.42 -10.78 0.20
C ARG A 190 20.73 -12.11 -0.04
N PHE A 191 19.91 -12.14 -1.08
CA PHE A 191 19.13 -13.29 -1.51
C PHE A 191 19.57 -13.66 -2.92
N TYR A 192 20.41 -14.68 -3.04
CA TYR A 192 20.93 -15.12 -4.32
C TYR A 192 20.13 -16.30 -4.89
N PRO A 193 19.82 -16.29 -6.20
CA PRO A 193 18.96 -17.29 -6.85
C PRO A 193 19.54 -18.70 -6.86
N ASP A 194 20.86 -18.85 -6.72
CA ASP A 194 21.57 -20.14 -6.60
C ASP A 194 21.51 -20.71 -5.17
N LYS A 195 21.24 -19.87 -4.16
CA LYS A 195 21.20 -20.27 -2.74
C LYS A 195 19.79 -20.43 -2.20
N ILE A 196 18.84 -19.64 -2.69
CA ILE A 196 17.44 -19.66 -2.28
C ILE A 196 16.51 -19.58 -3.50
N LYS A 197 15.32 -20.19 -3.39
CA LYS A 197 14.25 -20.06 -4.38
C LYS A 197 13.71 -18.62 -4.40
N GLY A 198 14.32 -17.76 -5.21
CA GLY A 198 13.95 -16.36 -5.43
C GLY A 198 14.69 -15.78 -6.63
N GLU A 199 14.34 -14.57 -7.07
CA GLU A 199 14.94 -13.93 -8.26
C GLU A 199 16.30 -13.30 -7.94
N GLY A 200 16.34 -12.45 -6.90
CA GLY A 200 17.48 -11.63 -6.50
C GLY A 200 16.99 -10.45 -5.66
N PHE A 201 17.50 -10.27 -4.45
CA PHE A 201 17.01 -9.22 -3.53
C PHE A 201 18.08 -8.82 -2.51
N PHE A 202 17.99 -7.59 -2.04
CA PHE A 202 18.78 -7.05 -0.94
C PHE A 202 17.90 -6.25 0.02
N ILE A 203 18.19 -6.31 1.32
CA ILE A 203 17.47 -5.55 2.34
C ILE A 203 18.37 -5.24 3.55
N ALA A 204 18.19 -4.06 4.11
CA ALA A 204 18.84 -3.58 5.32
C ALA A 204 17.86 -2.78 6.17
N ALA A 205 18.10 -2.70 7.47
CA ALA A 205 17.29 -1.94 8.41
C ALA A 205 18.16 -1.01 9.25
N PHE A 206 17.62 0.17 9.54
CA PHE A 206 18.29 1.21 10.31
C PHE A 206 17.32 1.84 11.31
N LYS A 207 17.86 2.32 12.42
CA LYS A 207 17.11 3.06 13.43
C LYS A 207 17.60 4.50 13.49
N LYS A 208 16.68 5.46 13.45
CA LYS A 208 17.01 6.90 13.60
C LYS A 208 17.38 7.20 15.05
N ILE A 209 18.55 7.79 15.27
CA ILE A 209 19.10 7.99 16.63
C ILE A 209 18.52 9.25 17.29
N ASN A 210 18.45 10.36 16.54
CA ASN A 210 17.99 11.66 17.05
C ASN A 210 16.85 12.23 16.19
N GLY A 211 15.89 12.88 16.85
CA GLY A 211 14.78 13.60 16.22
C GLY A 211 14.04 14.39 17.30
N GLU A 212 13.40 15.48 16.90
CA GLU A 212 12.54 16.27 17.79
C GLU A 212 11.16 15.62 17.90
N GLU A 213 10.40 15.99 18.93
CA GLU A 213 9.03 15.51 19.12
C GLU A 213 8.07 16.06 18.03
N GLU A 214 6.94 15.35 17.82
CA GLU A 214 5.91 15.74 16.85
C GLU A 214 5.39 17.16 17.15
N MET A 215 5.56 18.11 16.22
CA MET A 215 4.86 19.40 16.24
C MET A 215 4.02 19.55 14.97
N TYR A 216 2.70 19.35 15.08
CA TYR A 216 1.77 19.63 13.98
C TYR A 216 0.76 20.70 14.38
N GLN A 217 0.66 21.74 13.56
CA GLN A 217 -0.46 22.68 13.60
C GLN A 217 -1.55 22.22 12.62
N LEU A 218 -2.77 22.07 13.13
CA LEU A 218 -3.92 21.51 12.44
C LEU A 218 -4.66 22.58 11.65
N GLU A 219 -4.70 22.50 10.31
CA GLU A 219 -5.38 23.54 9.52
C GLU A 219 -6.07 23.08 8.22
N GLN A 220 -5.95 21.82 7.79
CA GLN A 220 -6.71 21.35 6.62
C GLN A 220 -8.06 20.72 6.98
N ASN A 221 -9.09 21.16 6.25
CA ASN A 221 -10.44 20.68 6.39
C ASN A 221 -10.68 19.51 5.43
N LEU A 222 -10.96 18.34 6.00
CA LEU A 222 -11.67 17.28 5.27
C LEU A 222 -13.13 17.72 5.09
N PHE A 223 -13.71 17.37 3.95
CA PHE A 223 -15.14 17.54 3.73
C PHE A 223 -15.87 16.36 4.37
N PHE A 224 -16.95 16.65 5.10
CA PHE A 224 -17.78 15.64 5.74
C PHE A 224 -19.16 15.65 5.09
N PRO A 225 -19.79 14.47 4.91
CA PRO A 225 -21.15 14.39 4.40
C PRO A 225 -22.13 15.10 5.33
N ASN A 226 -23.17 15.66 4.75
CA ASN A 226 -24.28 16.23 5.50
C ASN A 226 -25.17 15.12 6.10
N LYS A 227 -26.13 15.51 6.96
CA LYS A 227 -27.02 14.57 7.65
C LYS A 227 -27.82 13.68 6.68
N GLN A 228 -28.31 14.24 5.57
CA GLN A 228 -29.10 13.51 4.59
C GLN A 228 -28.24 12.47 3.86
N GLU A 229 -27.02 12.80 3.46
CA GLU A 229 -26.08 11.87 2.83
C GLU A 229 -25.71 10.72 3.77
N LEU A 230 -25.52 11.02 5.06
CA LEU A 230 -25.28 10.01 6.09
C LEU A 230 -26.49 9.09 6.30
N GLU A 231 -27.71 9.63 6.33
CA GLU A 231 -28.95 8.83 6.41
C GLU A 231 -29.09 7.91 5.19
N GLN A 232 -28.81 8.42 3.98
CA GLN A 232 -28.83 7.62 2.75
C GLN A 232 -27.81 6.48 2.77
N LEU A 233 -26.60 6.74 3.28
CA LEU A 233 -25.59 5.71 3.50
C LEU A 233 -26.04 4.69 4.54
N GLN A 234 -26.57 5.13 5.68
CA GLN A 234 -27.03 4.27 6.79
C GLN A 234 -28.19 3.36 6.40
N ASN A 235 -29.06 3.82 5.49
CA ASN A 235 -30.12 2.99 4.91
C ASN A 235 -29.56 1.85 4.03
N PHE A 236 -28.32 1.94 3.58
CA PHE A 236 -27.65 0.93 2.77
C PHE A 236 -26.71 0.04 3.59
N ILE A 237 -25.80 0.64 4.36
CA ILE A 237 -24.84 -0.04 5.23
C ILE A 237 -24.72 0.65 6.59
N SER A 238 -24.48 -0.14 7.63
CA SER A 238 -24.02 0.37 8.92
C SER A 238 -22.53 0.16 9.05
N LEU A 239 -21.79 1.21 9.43
CA LEU A 239 -20.38 1.15 9.77
C LEU A 239 -20.21 1.19 11.29
N PRO A 240 -19.22 0.49 11.85
CA PRO A 240 -18.91 0.62 13.27
C PRO A 240 -18.54 2.07 13.63
N LEU A 241 -18.76 2.43 14.91
CA LEU A 241 -18.52 3.78 15.42
C LEU A 241 -17.06 4.23 15.35
N GLU A 242 -16.12 3.29 15.22
CA GLU A 242 -14.70 3.58 15.06
C GLU A 242 -14.35 4.11 13.66
N TYR A 243 -15.28 4.10 12.70
CA TYR A 243 -15.07 4.65 11.36
C TYR A 243 -15.69 6.03 11.21
N LYS A 244 -14.94 6.90 10.54
CA LYS A 244 -15.39 8.22 10.10
C LYS A 244 -15.63 8.24 8.61
N VAL A 245 -16.79 8.75 8.22
CA VAL A 245 -17.12 9.00 6.81
C VAL A 245 -16.72 10.42 6.43
N PHE A 246 -16.05 10.58 5.30
CA PHE A 246 -15.65 11.85 4.70
C PHE A 246 -15.89 11.82 3.18
N THR A 247 -15.80 12.97 2.54
CA THR A 247 -16.00 13.11 1.09
C THR A 247 -14.69 13.44 0.39
N GLN A 248 -14.40 12.73 -0.71
CA GLN A 248 -13.26 12.96 -1.58
C GLN A 248 -13.66 12.63 -3.03
N ASN A 249 -13.46 13.57 -3.95
CA ASN A 249 -13.83 13.44 -5.37
C ASN A 249 -15.29 13.00 -5.56
N ASP A 250 -16.22 13.66 -4.87
CA ASP A 250 -17.68 13.39 -4.90
C ASP A 250 -18.10 11.99 -4.41
N ALA A 251 -17.17 11.21 -3.85
CA ALA A 251 -17.44 9.91 -3.25
C ALA A 251 -17.36 9.96 -1.73
N LEU A 252 -18.25 9.22 -1.08
CA LEU A 252 -18.20 8.94 0.35
C LEU A 252 -17.12 7.89 0.60
N ARG A 253 -16.27 8.13 1.60
CA ARG A 253 -15.17 7.25 1.98
C ARG A 253 -15.13 7.04 3.48
N ALA A 254 -14.62 5.91 3.93
CA ALA A 254 -14.44 5.59 5.33
C ALA A 254 -12.98 5.33 5.68
N ILE A 255 -12.58 5.79 6.87
CA ILE A 255 -11.30 5.46 7.52
C ILE A 255 -11.54 5.37 9.03
N LYS A 256 -10.73 4.63 9.77
CA LYS A 256 -10.80 4.63 11.24
C LYS A 256 -10.62 6.07 11.78
N GLU A 257 -11.48 6.49 12.71
CA GLU A 257 -11.55 7.85 13.29
C GLU A 257 -10.20 8.28 13.89
N VAL A 258 -9.45 7.34 14.49
CA VAL A 258 -8.09 7.59 15.02
C VAL A 258 -7.12 8.15 13.97
N TRP A 259 -7.35 7.86 12.68
CA TRP A 259 -6.51 8.30 11.57
C TRP A 259 -7.01 9.56 10.86
N VAL A 260 -8.14 10.15 11.28
CA VAL A 260 -8.70 11.36 10.64
C VAL A 260 -7.73 12.54 10.75
N THR A 261 -7.12 12.74 11.92
CA THR A 261 -6.10 13.80 12.12
C THR A 261 -4.88 13.57 11.25
N SER A 262 -4.45 12.31 11.14
CA SER A 262 -3.33 11.91 10.29
C SER A 262 -3.64 12.18 8.81
N LEU A 263 -4.86 11.86 8.37
CA LEU A 263 -5.32 12.11 7.00
C LEU A 263 -5.38 13.60 6.66
N LYS A 264 -5.87 14.46 7.57
CA LYS A 264 -5.85 15.92 7.40
C LYS A 264 -4.42 16.44 7.19
N ASN A 265 -3.48 15.94 7.97
CA ASN A 265 -2.07 16.33 7.86
C ASN A 265 -1.46 15.89 6.52
N LEU A 266 -1.72 14.64 6.10
CA LEU A 266 -1.29 14.16 4.79
C LEU A 266 -1.88 15.02 3.65
N ALA A 267 -3.17 15.35 3.71
CA ALA A 267 -3.84 16.17 2.70
C ALA A 267 -3.30 17.61 2.62
N LYS A 268 -2.74 18.14 3.73
CA LYS A 268 -2.07 19.45 3.76
C LYS A 268 -0.82 19.51 2.89
N HIS A 269 -0.06 18.42 2.85
CA HIS A 269 1.29 18.43 2.29
C HIS A 269 1.44 17.59 1.03
N LEU A 270 0.57 16.60 0.85
CA LEU A 270 0.69 15.59 -0.19
C LEU A 270 -0.55 15.54 -1.08
N TYR A 271 -0.32 15.24 -2.35
CA TYR A 271 -1.38 14.87 -3.25
C TYR A 271 -1.83 13.42 -2.99
N ILE A 272 -3.04 13.29 -2.44
CA ILE A 272 -3.68 12.00 -2.12
C ILE A 272 -4.49 11.54 -3.33
N LYS A 273 -4.15 10.35 -3.86
CA LYS A 273 -4.95 9.67 -4.89
C LYS A 273 -6.18 9.01 -4.30
N LYS A 274 -6.04 8.44 -3.10
CA LYS A 274 -7.07 7.66 -2.43
C LYS A 274 -6.77 7.62 -0.93
N ALA A 275 -7.80 7.75 -0.10
CA ALA A 275 -7.70 7.50 1.33
C ALA A 275 -8.82 6.57 1.81
N GLY A 276 -8.48 5.62 2.69
CA GLY A 276 -9.43 4.67 3.27
C GLY A 276 -10.15 3.87 2.19
N VAL A 277 -11.38 3.43 2.48
CA VAL A 277 -12.25 2.68 1.56
C VAL A 277 -13.26 3.62 0.93
N GLU A 278 -13.36 3.63 -0.40
CA GLU A 278 -14.49 4.28 -1.06
C GLU A 278 -15.76 3.48 -0.81
N LEU A 279 -16.77 4.10 -0.23
CA LEU A 279 -18.07 3.46 0.05
C LEU A 279 -18.97 3.51 -1.18
N GLY A 280 -19.01 4.65 -1.86
CA GLY A 280 -19.93 4.88 -2.97
C GLY A 280 -20.23 6.36 -3.19
N THR A 281 -21.21 6.64 -4.04
CA THR A 281 -21.64 7.99 -4.40
C THR A 281 -23.13 8.17 -4.16
N ILE A 282 -23.54 9.39 -3.82
CA ILE A 282 -24.96 9.76 -3.73
C ILE A 282 -25.42 10.29 -5.08
N LYS A 283 -26.50 9.73 -5.62
CA LYS A 283 -27.15 10.22 -6.85
C LYS A 283 -28.64 10.45 -6.59
N GLY A 284 -29.00 11.71 -6.36
CA GLY A 284 -30.36 12.10 -5.99
C GLY A 284 -30.74 11.47 -4.65
N LYS A 285 -31.73 10.57 -4.65
CA LYS A 285 -32.18 9.87 -3.45
C LYS A 285 -31.44 8.55 -3.19
N ASP A 286 -30.66 8.06 -4.16
CA ASP A 286 -30.03 6.75 -4.10
C ASP A 286 -28.57 6.82 -3.68
N PHE A 287 -28.14 5.85 -2.88
CA PHE A 287 -26.73 5.51 -2.71
C PHE A 287 -26.32 4.45 -3.74
N ILE A 288 -25.21 4.70 -4.43
CA ILE A 288 -24.61 3.78 -5.39
C ILE A 288 -23.31 3.25 -4.78
N PRO A 289 -23.27 1.99 -4.33
CA PRO A 289 -22.08 1.43 -3.71
C PRO A 289 -20.94 1.35 -4.72
N SER A 290 -19.73 1.66 -4.27
CA SER A 290 -18.51 1.50 -5.07
C SER A 290 -18.17 0.01 -5.20
N HIS A 291 -17.44 -0.36 -6.24
CA HIS A 291 -16.88 -1.71 -6.31
C HIS A 291 -15.89 -1.98 -5.18
N GLU A 292 -15.15 -0.96 -4.76
CA GLU A 292 -14.21 -1.09 -3.65
C GLU A 292 -14.89 -1.53 -2.36
N LEU A 293 -16.07 -0.99 -2.03
CA LEU A 293 -16.83 -1.41 -0.86
C LEU A 293 -17.08 -2.92 -0.86
N ALA A 294 -17.40 -3.50 -2.02
CA ALA A 294 -17.66 -4.94 -2.13
C ALA A 294 -16.43 -5.77 -1.75
N VAL A 295 -15.25 -5.37 -2.23
CA VAL A 295 -14.00 -6.13 -2.03
C VAL A 295 -13.22 -5.69 -0.78
N SER A 296 -13.76 -4.74 -0.01
CA SER A 296 -13.13 -4.25 1.22
C SER A 296 -13.25 -5.24 2.37
N LEU A 297 -12.33 -5.12 3.33
CA LEU A 297 -12.34 -5.82 4.61
C LEU A 297 -13.10 -5.06 5.70
N LEU A 298 -13.86 -4.02 5.32
CA LEU A 298 -14.73 -3.34 6.27
C LEU A 298 -15.73 -4.34 6.88
N PRO A 299 -16.02 -4.26 8.19
CA PRO A 299 -16.99 -5.13 8.85
C PRO A 299 -18.43 -4.71 8.48
N LEU A 300 -18.84 -5.02 7.25
CA LEU A 300 -20.15 -4.64 6.72
C LEU A 300 -21.25 -5.57 7.25
N GLN A 301 -22.36 -4.98 7.70
CA GLN A 301 -23.54 -5.69 8.18
C GLN A 301 -24.75 -5.39 7.31
N ASN A 302 -25.76 -6.27 7.37
CA ASN A 302 -27.07 -6.11 6.72
C ASN A 302 -27.04 -5.98 5.19
N LEU A 303 -26.02 -6.54 4.54
CA LEU A 303 -25.94 -6.59 3.08
C LEU A 303 -26.67 -7.80 2.51
N SER A 304 -27.57 -7.57 1.55
CA SER A 304 -28.05 -8.62 0.66
C SER A 304 -26.86 -9.22 -0.10
N ALA A 305 -26.71 -10.54 -0.05
CA ALA A 305 -25.63 -11.23 -0.74
C ALA A 305 -26.10 -12.58 -1.30
N ILE A 306 -25.56 -12.96 -2.45
CA ILE A 306 -25.78 -14.27 -3.07
C ILE A 306 -24.45 -14.98 -3.32
N GLU A 307 -24.50 -16.31 -3.30
CA GLU A 307 -23.37 -17.17 -3.61
C GLU A 307 -23.54 -17.72 -5.03
N LEU A 308 -22.65 -17.37 -5.94
CA LEU A 308 -22.65 -17.91 -7.30
C LEU A 308 -21.83 -19.18 -7.38
N GLN A 309 -22.31 -20.11 -8.20
CA GLN A 309 -21.51 -21.23 -8.67
C GLN A 309 -20.43 -20.73 -9.64
N LYS A 310 -19.42 -21.57 -9.88
CA LYS A 310 -18.24 -21.19 -10.66
C LYS A 310 -18.60 -20.67 -12.05
N GLU A 311 -19.55 -21.31 -12.73
CA GLU A 311 -19.98 -20.97 -14.07
C GLU A 311 -20.59 -19.57 -14.13
N ASP A 312 -21.52 -19.26 -13.22
CA ASP A 312 -22.16 -17.94 -13.13
C ASP A 312 -21.20 -16.87 -12.62
N ALA A 313 -20.29 -17.21 -11.70
CA ALA A 313 -19.23 -16.31 -11.25
C ALA A 313 -18.31 -15.91 -12.42
N LEU A 314 -17.99 -16.84 -13.32
CA LEU A 314 -17.22 -16.53 -14.53
C LEU A 314 -18.01 -15.63 -15.49
N GLN A 315 -19.32 -15.85 -15.67
CA GLN A 315 -20.16 -14.93 -16.47
C GLN A 315 -20.21 -13.53 -15.84
N TYR A 316 -20.35 -13.47 -14.51
CA TYR A 316 -20.30 -12.22 -13.76
C TYR A 316 -18.98 -11.46 -14.00
N LEU A 317 -17.83 -12.13 -13.86
CA LEU A 317 -16.51 -11.52 -14.08
C LEU A 317 -16.24 -11.17 -15.54
N LYS A 318 -16.89 -11.84 -16.49
CA LYS A 318 -16.89 -11.49 -17.92
C LYS A 318 -17.86 -10.35 -18.27
N ARG A 319 -18.70 -9.92 -17.32
CA ARG A 319 -19.83 -9.02 -17.52
C ARG A 319 -20.84 -9.52 -18.57
N LYS A 320 -21.06 -10.83 -18.62
CA LYS A 320 -22.09 -11.49 -19.41
C LYS A 320 -23.35 -11.72 -18.56
N ASP A 321 -24.45 -12.06 -19.22
CA ASP A 321 -25.70 -12.42 -18.54
C ASP A 321 -25.55 -13.75 -17.80
N PHE A 322 -26.20 -13.85 -16.65
CA PHE A 322 -26.27 -15.05 -15.82
C PHE A 322 -27.60 -15.04 -15.05
N VAL A 323 -28.00 -16.21 -14.55
CA VAL A 323 -29.21 -16.34 -13.75
C VAL A 323 -28.82 -16.29 -12.28
N ALA A 324 -29.51 -15.46 -11.50
CA ALA A 324 -29.35 -15.42 -10.06
C ALA A 324 -30.70 -15.22 -9.38
N ASP A 325 -30.97 -16.05 -8.38
CA ASP A 325 -32.10 -15.84 -7.46
C ASP A 325 -31.66 -14.84 -6.39
N ALA A 326 -32.03 -13.58 -6.58
CA ALA A 326 -31.59 -12.47 -5.76
C ALA A 326 -32.74 -11.48 -5.53
N PRO A 327 -32.85 -10.88 -4.32
CA PRO A 327 -33.88 -9.90 -4.05
C PRO A 327 -33.70 -8.64 -4.91
N LYS A 328 -34.80 -7.94 -5.17
CA LYS A 328 -34.77 -6.65 -5.89
C LYS A 328 -33.88 -5.65 -5.15
N GLY A 329 -33.08 -4.90 -5.90
CA GLY A 329 -32.14 -3.92 -5.38
C GLY A 329 -30.69 -4.33 -5.53
N TRP A 330 -29.81 -3.69 -4.77
CA TRP A 330 -28.39 -3.99 -4.76
C TRP A 330 -28.11 -5.27 -3.99
N THR A 331 -27.31 -6.15 -4.58
CA THR A 331 -26.93 -7.42 -3.97
C THR A 331 -25.44 -7.67 -4.21
N LEU A 332 -24.73 -8.07 -3.16
CA LEU A 332 -23.32 -8.47 -3.19
C LEU A 332 -23.21 -9.86 -3.80
N VAL A 333 -22.38 -10.00 -4.82
CA VAL A 333 -22.05 -11.28 -5.44
C VAL A 333 -20.85 -11.88 -4.73
N LYS A 334 -20.94 -13.15 -4.35
CA LYS A 334 -19.84 -13.91 -3.74
C LYS A 334 -19.57 -15.20 -4.50
N HIS A 335 -18.34 -15.70 -4.37
CA HIS A 335 -17.94 -17.03 -4.78
C HIS A 335 -16.90 -17.60 -3.81
N PHE A 336 -17.11 -18.82 -3.34
CA PHE A 336 -16.42 -19.40 -2.18
C PHE A 336 -16.46 -18.50 -0.93
N GLY A 337 -17.57 -17.79 -0.73
CA GLY A 337 -17.74 -16.84 0.36
C GLY A 337 -16.92 -15.55 0.23
N LEU A 338 -16.10 -15.40 -0.83
CA LEU A 338 -15.35 -14.19 -1.11
C LEU A 338 -16.17 -13.23 -1.97
N PRO A 339 -16.21 -11.94 -1.65
CA PRO A 339 -16.92 -10.96 -2.46
C PRO A 339 -16.27 -10.76 -3.82
N LEU A 340 -17.08 -10.78 -4.87
CA LEU A 340 -16.67 -10.49 -6.24
C LEU A 340 -17.05 -9.09 -6.70
N GLY A 341 -18.12 -8.51 -6.15
CA GLY A 341 -18.62 -7.19 -6.55
C GLY A 341 -20.14 -7.07 -6.46
N TRP A 342 -20.71 -6.05 -7.10
CA TRP A 342 -22.14 -5.74 -7.02
C TRP A 342 -22.93 -6.15 -8.26
N ILE A 343 -24.21 -6.45 -8.02
CA ILE A 343 -25.28 -6.44 -9.02
C ILE A 343 -26.43 -5.56 -8.54
N LYS A 344 -27.24 -5.05 -9.47
CA LYS A 344 -28.53 -4.44 -9.16
C LYS A 344 -29.64 -5.19 -9.87
N VAL A 345 -30.48 -5.86 -9.08
CA VAL A 345 -31.64 -6.63 -9.54
C VAL A 345 -32.82 -5.68 -9.72
N LEU A 346 -33.34 -5.64 -10.94
CA LEU A 346 -34.53 -4.90 -11.34
C LEU A 346 -35.64 -5.89 -11.70
N PRO A 347 -36.92 -5.47 -11.81
CA PRO A 347 -38.02 -6.40 -12.05
C PRO A 347 -37.85 -7.37 -13.24
N ASN A 348 -37.16 -6.94 -14.30
CA ASN A 348 -37.00 -7.71 -15.54
C ASN A 348 -35.54 -7.92 -15.98
N ARG A 349 -34.54 -7.51 -15.17
CA ARG A 349 -33.11 -7.63 -15.55
C ARG A 349 -32.18 -7.54 -14.35
N ILE A 350 -30.96 -8.05 -14.52
CA ILE A 350 -29.86 -7.89 -13.56
C ILE A 350 -28.80 -7.02 -14.21
N ASN A 351 -28.49 -5.88 -13.60
CA ASN A 351 -27.38 -5.04 -14.03
C ASN A 351 -26.09 -5.49 -13.31
N ASN A 352 -25.07 -5.83 -14.08
CA ASN A 352 -23.74 -6.19 -13.56
C ASN A 352 -22.86 -4.94 -13.39
N TYR A 353 -22.43 -4.68 -12.15
CA TYR A 353 -21.59 -3.54 -11.75
C TYR A 353 -20.12 -3.91 -11.52
N TYR A 354 -19.66 -5.06 -12.02
CA TYR A 354 -18.23 -5.37 -12.07
C TYR A 354 -17.48 -4.33 -12.93
N PRO A 355 -16.31 -3.83 -12.50
CA PRO A 355 -15.54 -2.83 -13.25
C PRO A 355 -15.26 -3.30 -14.69
N GLN A 356 -15.42 -2.39 -15.65
CA GLN A 356 -15.29 -2.74 -17.08
C GLN A 356 -13.86 -3.13 -17.43
N GLU A 357 -12.92 -2.39 -16.86
CA GLU A 357 -11.49 -2.50 -16.99
C GLU A 357 -10.92 -3.79 -16.38
N TRP A 358 -11.65 -4.44 -15.46
CA TRP A 358 -11.21 -5.68 -14.81
C TRP A 358 -11.83 -6.93 -15.40
N ARG A 359 -12.75 -6.78 -16.36
CA ARG A 359 -13.49 -7.92 -16.91
C ARG A 359 -12.55 -8.94 -17.55
N ILE A 360 -12.88 -10.22 -17.40
CA ILE A 360 -12.19 -11.29 -18.10
C ILE A 360 -12.53 -11.18 -19.59
N LEU A 361 -11.50 -11.05 -20.43
CA LEU A 361 -11.66 -10.93 -21.90
C LEU A 361 -11.54 -12.28 -22.64
N LYS A 362 -10.90 -13.28 -22.02
CA LYS A 362 -10.71 -14.59 -22.62
C LYS A 362 -11.90 -15.50 -22.32
N ASP A 363 -12.34 -16.27 -23.31
CA ASP A 363 -13.41 -17.25 -23.15
C ASP A 363 -12.95 -18.48 -22.37
#